data_AF-A0A955RBD6-F1
#
_entry.id   AF-A0A955RBD6-F1
#
_cell.length_a   1.000
_cell.length_b   1.000
_cell.length_c   1.000
_cell.angle_alpha   90.00
_cell.angle_beta   90.00
_cell.angle_gamma   90.00
#
_symmetry.space_group_name_H-M   'P 1'
#
loop_
_entity.id
_entity.type
_entity.pdbx_description
1 polymer ?
#
loop_
_entity_poly.entity_id
_entity_poly.type
_entity_poly.pdbx_seq_one_letter_code
_entity_poly.pdbx_strand_id
1 'polypeptide(L)'
;MRTTWMLVVLAACSDYHLASKPDPVVVPTDTGIPLGDTSETTPTTPTTPTTPTTPTTPTASTGHTGIPWTCDDVTLPVFAFRGSPTFTQQADPTDGQGRVFWNPAADTTAFVPVTTPDTSTPPGRDRAYVATFDLTEIPLNLSLELQSDDGIWVWLNGTEVGHWGGDWRQEGCVNEHANCLVTTVVAPVDVTSLLVVGTNTIAARVSNAVENNFFEIIPRCIDRSR
;
A
#
# COMPACT_ATOMS: atom_id res chain seq x y z
N MET A 1 27.96 10.49 50.94
CA MET A 1 27.57 11.20 49.71
C MET A 1 28.17 10.43 48.54
N ARG A 2 27.35 9.72 47.77
CA ARG A 2 27.77 9.02 46.54
C ARG A 2 27.05 9.68 45.37
N THR A 3 27.82 10.27 44.48
CA THR A 3 27.34 10.95 43.28
C THR A 3 27.26 9.93 42.16
N THR A 4 26.05 9.61 41.71
CA THR A 4 25.79 8.74 40.56
C THR A 4 25.90 9.58 39.30
N TRP A 5 26.80 9.21 38.38
CA TRP A 5 26.87 9.81 37.05
C TRP A 5 25.95 9.06 36.12
N MET A 6 25.07 9.79 35.43
CA MET A 6 24.16 9.31 34.41
C MET A 6 24.84 9.46 33.05
N LEU A 7 25.12 8.33 32.39
CA LEU A 7 25.69 8.29 31.05
C LEU A 7 24.57 8.48 30.03
N VAL A 8 24.54 9.63 29.36
CA VAL A 8 23.66 9.88 28.21
C VAL A 8 24.37 9.35 26.96
N VAL A 9 23.85 8.29 26.37
CA VAL A 9 24.29 7.79 25.06
C VAL A 9 23.57 8.58 23.99
N LEU A 10 24.30 9.44 23.28
CA LEU A 10 23.83 10.11 22.07
C LEU A 10 23.78 9.07 20.94
N ALA A 11 22.59 8.79 20.42
CA ALA A 11 22.40 8.03 19.20
C ALA A 11 23.03 8.81 18.03
N ALA A 12 23.97 8.18 17.33
CA ALA A 12 24.53 8.71 16.11
C ALA A 12 23.45 8.69 15.01
N CYS A 13 23.09 9.86 14.50
CA CYS A 13 22.47 9.98 13.18
C CYS A 13 23.54 9.59 12.16
N SER A 14 23.41 8.41 11.56
CA SER A 14 24.21 8.06 10.38
C SER A 14 23.67 8.87 9.21
N ASP A 15 24.43 9.85 8.73
CA ASP A 15 24.17 10.53 7.47
C ASP A 15 24.16 9.48 6.35
N TYR A 16 22.98 9.17 5.83
CA TYR A 16 22.82 8.30 4.67
C TYR A 16 23.32 9.06 3.44
N HIS A 17 24.61 8.93 3.16
CA HIS A 17 25.20 9.42 1.93
C HIS A 17 24.62 8.62 0.75
N LEU A 18 23.67 9.22 0.03
CA LEU A 18 23.29 8.81 -1.32
C LEU A 18 24.57 8.83 -2.17
N ALA A 19 25.19 7.67 -2.35
CA ALA A 19 26.27 7.51 -3.30
C ALA A 19 25.70 7.85 -4.68
N SER A 20 26.24 8.89 -5.31
CA SER A 20 25.90 9.30 -6.67
C SER A 20 26.22 8.17 -7.65
N LYS A 21 25.27 7.25 -7.87
CA LYS A 21 25.27 6.41 -9.07
C LYS A 21 24.80 7.28 -10.25
N PRO A 22 25.36 7.06 -11.46
CA PRO A 22 24.92 7.76 -12.65
C PRO A 22 23.43 7.51 -12.91
N ASP A 23 22.74 8.51 -13.47
CA ASP A 23 21.31 8.45 -13.76
C ASP A 23 20.93 7.14 -14.47
N PRO A 24 19.82 6.48 -14.08
CA PRO A 24 19.40 5.24 -14.72
C PRO A 24 19.09 5.50 -16.19
N VAL A 25 19.63 4.65 -17.06
CA VAL A 25 19.33 4.66 -18.49
C VAL A 25 17.89 4.19 -18.66
N VAL A 26 17.00 5.09 -19.07
CA VAL A 26 15.63 4.76 -19.46
C VAL A 26 15.68 3.89 -20.72
N VAL A 27 15.52 2.58 -20.56
CA VAL A 27 15.34 1.65 -21.68
C VAL A 27 13.84 1.52 -21.96
N PRO A 28 13.35 1.88 -23.16
CA PRO A 28 11.95 1.65 -23.50
C PRO A 28 11.66 0.14 -23.54
N THR A 29 10.67 -0.29 -22.76
CA THR A 29 10.23 -1.69 -22.70
C THR A 29 9.53 -2.05 -24.01
N ASP A 30 10.13 -2.98 -24.76
CA ASP A 30 9.53 -3.63 -25.92
C ASP A 30 8.42 -4.58 -25.43
N THR A 31 7.16 -4.19 -25.64
CA THR A 31 5.97 -4.97 -25.25
C THR A 31 5.73 -6.12 -26.23
N GLY A 32 6.71 -7.02 -26.36
CA GLY A 32 6.66 -8.18 -27.24
C GLY A 32 5.32 -8.90 -27.16
N ILE A 33 4.64 -8.94 -28.30
CA ILE A 33 3.35 -9.62 -28.48
C ILE A 33 3.54 -11.13 -28.20
N PRO A 34 2.81 -11.75 -27.25
CA PRO A 34 2.86 -13.19 -27.09
C PRO A 34 2.13 -13.86 -28.26
N LEU A 35 2.86 -14.75 -28.96
CA LEU A 35 2.31 -15.68 -29.94
C LEU A 35 1.35 -16.64 -29.23
N GLY A 36 0.12 -16.71 -29.74
CA GLY A 36 -0.96 -17.49 -29.17
C GLY A 36 -0.73 -19.00 -29.27
N ASP A 37 -1.09 -19.70 -28.20
CA ASP A 37 -1.22 -21.15 -28.19
C ASP A 37 -2.68 -21.51 -27.91
N THR A 38 -3.32 -22.15 -28.90
CA THR A 38 -4.70 -22.60 -28.84
C THR A 38 -4.76 -23.95 -28.15
N SER A 39 -5.27 -23.99 -26.92
CA SER A 39 -5.70 -25.24 -26.27
C SER A 39 -7.19 -25.17 -25.92
N GLU A 40 -7.94 -25.96 -26.67
CA GLU A 40 -9.37 -26.20 -26.56
C GLU A 40 -9.65 -27.09 -25.34
N THR A 41 -10.45 -26.58 -24.38
CA THR A 41 -10.97 -27.39 -23.26
C THR A 41 -12.49 -27.28 -23.18
N THR A 42 -13.09 -28.46 -22.98
CA THR A 42 -14.50 -28.81 -22.98
C THR A 42 -15.32 -28.08 -21.89
N PRO A 43 -16.59 -27.70 -22.16
CA PRO A 43 -17.42 -27.03 -21.18
C PRO A 43 -18.12 -28.02 -20.22
N THR A 44 -18.10 -27.72 -18.93
CA THR A 44 -19.03 -28.29 -17.93
C THR A 44 -19.72 -27.16 -17.16
N THR A 45 -21.05 -27.21 -17.17
CA THR A 45 -22.01 -26.35 -16.43
C THR A 45 -22.99 -27.35 -15.78
N PRO A 46 -23.47 -27.19 -14.52
CA PRO A 46 -24.19 -26.00 -14.09
C PRO A 46 -23.97 -25.47 -12.66
N THR A 47 -23.97 -24.14 -12.55
CA THR A 47 -23.95 -23.36 -11.30
C THR A 47 -25.37 -23.06 -10.83
N THR A 48 -25.58 -23.20 -9.53
CA THR A 48 -26.78 -22.79 -8.78
C THR A 48 -27.00 -21.27 -8.86
N PRO A 49 -28.26 -20.79 -9.04
CA PRO A 49 -28.54 -19.36 -9.04
C PRO A 49 -28.34 -18.77 -7.65
N THR A 50 -27.36 -17.87 -7.51
CA THR A 50 -27.22 -17.00 -6.34
C THR A 50 -28.17 -15.81 -6.52
N THR A 51 -29.05 -15.60 -5.55
CA THR A 51 -29.94 -14.43 -5.49
C THR A 51 -29.10 -13.14 -5.51
N PRO A 52 -29.33 -12.22 -6.46
CA PRO A 52 -28.65 -10.94 -6.46
C PRO A 52 -29.14 -10.10 -5.28
N THR A 53 -28.27 -9.85 -4.30
CA THR A 53 -28.47 -8.79 -3.33
C THR A 53 -28.37 -7.45 -4.05
N THR A 54 -29.46 -6.70 -4.06
CA THR A 54 -29.51 -5.35 -4.63
C THR A 54 -28.43 -4.49 -3.98
N PRO A 55 -27.51 -3.87 -4.75
CA PRO A 55 -26.57 -2.89 -4.22
C PRO A 55 -27.38 -1.78 -3.57
N THR A 56 -27.17 -1.54 -2.28
CA THR A 56 -27.77 -0.39 -1.61
C THR A 56 -27.05 0.83 -2.17
N THR A 57 -27.75 1.61 -3.00
CA THR A 57 -27.23 2.89 -3.50
C THR A 57 -26.75 3.71 -2.31
N PRO A 58 -25.48 4.16 -2.29
CA PRO A 58 -25.00 5.02 -1.21
C PRO A 58 -25.88 6.26 -1.17
N THR A 59 -26.50 6.51 -0.02
CA THR A 59 -27.23 7.74 0.25
C THR A 59 -26.27 8.90 -0.02
N ALA A 60 -26.57 9.68 -1.05
CA ALA A 60 -25.81 10.89 -1.35
C ALA A 60 -25.75 11.74 -0.08
N SER A 61 -24.53 12.05 0.35
CA SER A 61 -24.25 12.90 1.49
C SER A 61 -25.14 14.15 1.42
N THR A 62 -25.91 14.41 2.47
CA THR A 62 -26.77 15.58 2.60
C THR A 62 -25.91 16.83 2.47
N GLY A 63 -26.02 17.44 1.29
CA GLY A 63 -25.12 18.47 0.80
C GLY A 63 -24.99 19.67 1.74
N HIS A 64 -23.74 20.08 1.91
CA HIS A 64 -23.40 21.42 2.34
C HIS A 64 -23.75 22.37 1.21
N THR A 65 -24.88 23.07 1.35
CA THR A 65 -25.29 24.11 0.40
C THR A 65 -24.44 25.36 0.61
N GLY A 66 -23.45 25.60 -0.26
CA GLY A 66 -23.04 26.97 -0.59
C GLY A 66 -21.55 27.26 -0.81
N ILE A 67 -20.63 26.36 -0.44
CA ILE A 67 -19.19 26.55 -0.68
C ILE A 67 -18.63 25.28 -1.31
N PRO A 68 -17.93 25.37 -2.47
CA PRO A 68 -17.24 24.22 -3.03
C PRO A 68 -16.15 23.79 -2.05
N TRP A 69 -16.17 22.52 -1.65
CA TRP A 69 -15.13 21.95 -0.81
C TRP A 69 -13.79 22.01 -1.54
N THR A 70 -12.76 22.46 -0.83
CA THR A 70 -11.37 22.42 -1.29
C THR A 70 -10.58 21.42 -0.46
N CYS A 71 -9.40 21.04 -0.92
CA CYS A 71 -8.52 20.18 -0.14
C CYS A 71 -8.08 20.78 1.21
N ASP A 72 -8.12 22.10 1.36
CA ASP A 72 -7.81 22.77 2.63
C ASP A 72 -8.89 22.51 3.70
N ASP A 73 -10.11 22.14 3.28
CA ASP A 73 -11.23 21.83 4.17
C ASP A 73 -11.24 20.35 4.60
N VAL A 74 -10.37 19.52 4.03
CA VAL A 74 -10.34 18.07 4.24
C VAL A 74 -9.34 17.70 5.33
N THR A 75 -9.82 17.07 6.40
CA THR A 75 -8.93 16.40 7.36
C THR A 75 -8.49 15.06 6.77
N LEU A 76 -7.22 14.97 6.36
CA LEU A 76 -6.65 13.72 5.87
C LEU A 76 -6.49 12.69 7.01
N PRO A 77 -6.77 11.41 6.76
CA PRO A 77 -6.53 10.38 7.75
C PRO A 77 -5.02 10.26 8.04
N VAL A 78 -4.68 9.86 9.26
CA VAL A 78 -3.31 9.48 9.61
C VAL A 78 -3.25 7.96 9.68
N PHE A 79 -2.36 7.35 8.92
CA PHE A 79 -2.18 5.90 8.92
C PHE A 79 -1.16 5.48 9.97
N ALA A 80 -1.63 4.81 11.03
CA ALA A 80 -0.78 4.15 12.01
C ALA A 80 -0.56 2.68 11.60
N PHE A 81 0.44 2.45 10.75
CA PHE A 81 0.70 1.11 10.23
C PHE A 81 1.24 0.14 11.29
N ARG A 82 0.80 -1.11 11.16
CA ARG A 82 1.39 -2.28 11.82
C ARG A 82 1.92 -3.22 10.76
N GLY A 83 3.15 -3.70 10.93
CA GLY A 83 3.81 -4.63 10.03
C GLY A 83 3.81 -6.05 10.58
N SER A 84 3.58 -7.04 9.72
CA SER A 84 3.73 -8.47 10.03
C SER A 84 5.18 -8.82 10.37
N PRO A 85 5.45 -10.01 10.94
CA PRO A 85 6.75 -10.66 10.75
C PRO A 85 7.06 -10.75 9.25
N THR A 86 8.33 -10.59 8.88
CA THR A 86 8.75 -10.74 7.48
C THR A 86 8.64 -12.19 7.04
N PHE A 87 8.28 -12.43 5.78
CA PHE A 87 8.03 -13.78 5.25
C PHE A 87 8.72 -13.99 3.90
N THR A 88 8.82 -15.25 3.48
CA THR A 88 9.52 -15.65 2.24
C THR A 88 8.64 -16.46 1.29
N GLN A 89 7.42 -16.75 1.71
CA GLN A 89 6.43 -17.45 0.92
C GLN A 89 5.80 -16.46 -0.07
N GLN A 90 5.43 -16.96 -1.25
CA GLN A 90 4.68 -16.16 -2.22
C GLN A 90 3.25 -15.87 -1.74
N ALA A 91 2.67 -16.80 -0.97
CA ALA A 91 1.34 -16.63 -0.40
C ALA A 91 1.35 -15.56 0.71
N ASP A 92 0.28 -14.77 0.76
CA ASP A 92 0.08 -13.75 1.78
C ASP A 92 -0.14 -14.37 3.18
N PRO A 93 0.25 -13.66 4.25
CA PRO A 93 -0.01 -14.11 5.61
C PRO A 93 -1.52 -14.16 5.89
N THR A 94 -1.95 -15.24 6.53
CA THR A 94 -3.32 -15.42 7.03
C THR A 94 -3.34 -15.44 8.55
N ASP A 95 -4.46 -15.03 9.14
CA ASP A 95 -4.69 -15.19 10.56
C ASP A 95 -5.03 -16.64 10.97
N GLY A 96 -5.29 -16.87 12.26
CA GLY A 96 -5.65 -18.19 12.79
C GLY A 96 -6.99 -18.76 12.28
N GLN A 97 -7.78 -17.96 11.56
CA GLN A 97 -9.03 -18.36 10.92
C GLN A 97 -8.88 -18.55 9.40
N GLY A 98 -7.66 -18.39 8.86
CA GLY A 98 -7.38 -18.50 7.43
C GLY A 98 -7.77 -17.26 6.62
N ARG A 99 -8.06 -16.12 7.28
CA ARG A 99 -8.34 -14.86 6.58
C ARG A 99 -7.04 -14.18 6.22
N VAL A 100 -6.89 -13.81 4.96
CA VAL A 100 -5.72 -13.08 4.46
C VAL A 100 -5.66 -11.69 5.10
N PHE A 101 -4.45 -11.18 5.37
CA PHE A 101 -4.27 -9.93 6.14
C PHE A 101 -4.99 -8.69 5.58
N TRP A 102 -5.23 -8.63 4.26
CA TRP A 102 -5.95 -7.52 3.62
C TRP A 102 -7.47 -7.62 3.75
N ASN A 103 -8.00 -8.74 4.27
CA ASN A 103 -9.40 -8.85 4.65
C ASN A 103 -9.68 -7.96 5.88
N PRO A 104 -10.69 -7.05 5.86
CA PRO A 104 -10.97 -6.14 6.97
C PRO A 104 -11.30 -6.83 8.30
N ALA A 105 -11.73 -8.10 8.27
CA ALA A 105 -12.01 -8.88 9.46
C ALA A 105 -10.79 -9.63 10.01
N ALA A 106 -9.66 -9.69 9.28
CA ALA A 106 -8.48 -10.47 9.65
C ALA A 106 -7.91 -10.02 11.00
N ASP A 107 -7.52 -11.00 11.82
CA ASP A 107 -6.85 -10.74 13.08
C ASP A 107 -5.36 -10.42 12.85
N THR A 108 -5.01 -9.14 12.95
CA THR A 108 -3.65 -8.62 12.81
C THR A 108 -2.99 -8.33 14.16
N THR A 109 -3.50 -8.90 15.27
CA THR A 109 -2.94 -8.67 16.62
C THR A 109 -1.46 -9.04 16.72
N ALA A 110 -0.98 -10.00 15.95
CA ALA A 110 0.44 -10.39 15.88
C ALA A 110 1.34 -9.37 15.15
N PHE A 111 0.77 -8.38 14.45
CA PHE A 111 1.55 -7.36 13.73
C PHE A 111 2.08 -6.33 14.73
N VAL A 112 3.24 -5.74 14.48
CA VAL A 112 3.85 -4.76 15.39
C VAL A 112 3.75 -3.36 14.79
N PRO A 113 3.58 -2.29 15.59
CA PRO A 113 3.63 -0.93 15.08
C PRO A 113 4.93 -0.67 14.29
N VAL A 114 4.81 0.05 13.18
CA VAL A 114 5.95 0.49 12.36
C VAL A 114 5.87 2.00 12.16
N THR A 115 7.04 2.64 12.04
CA THR A 115 7.13 4.05 11.62
C THR A 115 7.32 4.10 10.12
N THR A 116 6.62 5.00 9.43
CA THR A 116 6.84 5.24 8.00
C THR A 116 7.75 6.47 7.80
N PRO A 117 8.70 6.42 6.84
CA PRO A 117 8.98 5.28 5.97
C PRO A 117 9.59 4.09 6.74
N ASP A 118 9.12 2.87 6.45
CA ASP A 118 9.68 1.66 7.07
C ASP A 118 10.80 1.09 6.20
N THR A 119 12.00 1.01 6.79
CA THR A 119 13.21 0.48 6.17
C THR A 119 13.76 -0.73 6.94
N SER A 120 12.90 -1.51 7.60
CA SER A 120 13.33 -2.63 8.47
C SER A 120 13.17 -4.05 7.89
N THR A 121 12.53 -4.23 6.74
CA THR A 121 12.36 -5.52 6.04
C THR A 121 13.67 -6.03 5.39
N PRO A 122 14.29 -7.13 5.83
CA PRO A 122 15.55 -7.60 5.24
C PRO A 122 15.41 -8.01 3.77
N PRO A 123 16.50 -7.92 2.97
CA PRO A 123 16.52 -8.42 1.59
C PRO A 123 16.03 -9.86 1.42
N GLY A 124 15.34 -10.09 0.30
CA GLY A 124 14.75 -11.37 -0.07
C GLY A 124 13.52 -11.75 0.77
N ARG A 125 12.94 -10.81 1.53
CA ARG A 125 11.75 -11.03 2.35
C ARG A 125 10.68 -10.00 2.08
N ASP A 126 9.44 -10.43 2.20
CA ASP A 126 8.29 -9.56 2.07
C ASP A 126 7.78 -9.18 3.46
N ARG A 127 7.00 -8.09 3.51
CA ARG A 127 6.27 -7.69 4.71
C ARG A 127 4.88 -7.19 4.36
N ALA A 128 3.91 -7.56 5.19
CA ALA A 128 2.53 -7.11 5.09
C ALA A 128 2.29 -6.00 6.10
N TYR A 129 1.55 -4.98 5.71
CA TYR A 129 1.24 -3.79 6.48
C TYR A 129 -0.26 -3.60 6.54
N VAL A 130 -0.77 -3.19 7.69
CA VAL A 130 -2.18 -2.85 7.88
C VAL A 130 -2.29 -1.59 8.73
N ALA A 131 -3.16 -0.67 8.33
CA ALA A 131 -3.62 0.44 9.15
C ALA A 131 -5.15 0.49 9.12
N THR A 132 -5.74 0.83 10.26
CA THR A 132 -7.17 1.12 10.38
C THR A 132 -7.34 2.59 10.71
N PHE A 133 -8.36 3.22 10.12
CA PHE A 133 -8.67 4.62 10.38
C PHE A 133 -10.18 4.85 10.28
N ASP A 134 -10.68 5.82 11.04
CA ASP A 134 -12.10 6.15 11.07
C ASP A 134 -12.37 7.43 10.28
N LEU A 135 -13.47 7.44 9.54
CA LEU A 135 -13.97 8.59 8.80
C LEU A 135 -15.36 8.96 9.29
N THR A 136 -15.55 10.21 9.72
CA THR A 136 -16.89 10.74 10.06
C THR A 136 -17.70 11.10 8.81
N GLU A 137 -17.01 11.34 7.71
CA GLU A 137 -17.55 11.59 6.36
C GLU A 137 -16.51 11.18 5.32
N ILE A 138 -16.93 10.98 4.06
CA ILE A 138 -16.00 10.61 2.98
C ILE A 138 -15.30 11.87 2.46
N PRO A 139 -13.97 11.97 2.57
CA PRO A 139 -13.22 13.09 2.01
C PRO A 139 -13.41 13.20 0.49
N LEU A 140 -13.44 14.43 -0.02
CA LEU A 140 -13.40 14.66 -1.46
C LEU A 140 -12.01 14.31 -2.02
N ASN A 141 -11.95 13.49 -3.07
CA ASN A 141 -10.73 13.18 -3.83
C ASN A 141 -9.54 12.69 -2.97
N LEU A 142 -9.78 11.81 -2.00
CA LEU A 142 -8.69 11.17 -1.27
C LEU A 142 -7.90 10.28 -2.22
N SER A 143 -6.62 10.59 -2.37
CA SER A 143 -5.65 9.84 -3.17
C SER A 143 -4.50 9.34 -2.31
N LEU A 144 -3.81 8.29 -2.76
CA LEU A 144 -2.65 7.71 -2.09
C LEU A 144 -1.39 8.00 -2.90
N GLU A 145 -0.40 8.67 -2.30
CA GLU A 145 0.98 8.66 -2.76
C GLU A 145 1.67 7.42 -2.20
N LEU A 146 2.29 6.63 -3.08
CA LEU A 146 2.88 5.34 -2.76
C LEU A 146 4.38 5.41 -2.98
N GLN A 147 5.16 4.85 -2.06
CA GLN A 147 6.58 4.57 -2.26
C GLN A 147 6.94 3.17 -1.75
N SER A 148 7.73 2.45 -2.54
CA SER A 148 8.24 1.13 -2.13
C SER A 148 9.49 0.70 -2.87
N ASP A 149 10.26 -0.16 -2.21
CA ASP A 149 11.34 -0.97 -2.78
C ASP A 149 11.17 -2.40 -2.26
N ASP A 150 10.90 -3.39 -3.10
CA ASP A 150 10.98 -3.47 -4.58
C ASP A 150 9.61 -3.47 -5.28
N GLY A 151 8.48 -3.56 -4.60
CA GLY A 151 7.18 -3.62 -5.26
C GLY A 151 6.05 -3.64 -4.25
N ILE A 152 4.89 -3.09 -4.62
CA ILE A 152 3.79 -2.87 -3.68
C ILE A 152 2.43 -3.27 -4.24
N TRP A 153 1.70 -4.06 -3.46
CA TRP A 153 0.27 -4.32 -3.65
C TRP A 153 -0.50 -3.57 -2.57
N VAL A 154 -1.59 -2.91 -2.94
CA VAL A 154 -2.41 -2.11 -2.02
C VAL A 154 -3.86 -2.57 -2.08
N TRP A 155 -4.48 -2.70 -0.91
CA TRP A 155 -5.89 -2.97 -0.74
C TRP A 155 -6.54 -1.95 0.18
N LEU A 156 -7.79 -1.62 -0.09
CA LEU A 156 -8.64 -0.80 0.77
C LEU A 156 -9.96 -1.52 0.98
N ASN A 157 -10.31 -1.75 2.25
CA ASN A 157 -11.51 -2.47 2.66
C ASN A 157 -11.63 -3.86 1.98
N GLY A 158 -10.50 -4.54 1.79
CA GLY A 158 -10.41 -5.84 1.12
C GLY A 158 -10.53 -5.82 -0.40
N THR A 159 -10.70 -4.65 -1.01
CA THR A 159 -10.68 -4.47 -2.47
C THR A 159 -9.29 -4.07 -2.91
N GLU A 160 -8.76 -4.74 -3.92
CA GLU A 160 -7.46 -4.38 -4.51
C GLU A 160 -7.56 -3.01 -5.18
N VAL A 161 -6.65 -2.12 -4.78
CA VAL A 161 -6.48 -0.79 -5.39
C VAL A 161 -5.56 -0.91 -6.60
N GLY A 162 -4.47 -1.67 -6.47
CA GLY A 162 -3.55 -1.96 -7.54
C GLY A 162 -2.22 -2.53 -7.06
N HIS A 163 -1.37 -2.79 -8.05
CA HIS A 163 -0.01 -3.30 -7.89
C HIS A 163 0.93 -2.53 -8.82
N TRP A 164 2.08 -2.13 -8.30
CA TRP A 164 3.12 -1.43 -9.04
C TRP A 164 4.50 -1.90 -8.63
N GLY A 165 5.45 -1.70 -9.53
CA GLY A 165 6.84 -2.05 -9.29
C GLY A 165 7.15 -3.51 -9.62
N GLY A 166 8.00 -4.13 -8.81
CA GLY A 166 8.36 -5.53 -8.92
C GLY A 166 7.23 -6.48 -8.51
N ASP A 167 7.17 -7.62 -9.18
CA ASP A 167 6.42 -8.80 -8.72
C ASP A 167 7.11 -9.46 -7.51
N TRP A 168 6.55 -10.56 -7.00
CA TRP A 168 7.16 -11.30 -5.89
C TRP A 168 8.63 -11.65 -6.18
N ARG A 169 9.53 -11.06 -5.37
CA ARG A 169 10.99 -11.20 -5.49
C ARG A 169 11.55 -10.80 -6.85
N GLN A 170 10.90 -9.87 -7.53
CA GLN A 170 11.45 -9.18 -8.69
C GLN A 170 11.77 -7.74 -8.29
N GLU A 171 12.84 -7.19 -8.85
CA GLU A 171 13.20 -5.79 -8.63
C GLU A 171 12.18 -4.85 -9.26
N GLY A 172 11.92 -3.68 -8.65
CA GLY A 172 11.12 -2.65 -9.32
C GLY A 172 10.53 -1.56 -8.43
N CYS A 173 11.31 -0.58 -8.01
CA CYS A 173 10.84 0.43 -7.06
C CYS A 173 9.66 1.28 -7.57
N VAL A 174 8.87 1.81 -6.64
CA VAL A 174 7.72 2.68 -6.92
C VAL A 174 7.98 4.04 -6.31
N ASN A 175 8.04 5.08 -7.15
CA ASN A 175 8.24 6.50 -6.77
C ASN A 175 9.42 6.79 -5.82
N GLU A 176 10.27 5.81 -5.53
CA GLU A 176 11.45 6.01 -4.72
C GLU A 176 12.62 6.44 -5.61
N HIS A 177 13.39 7.41 -5.12
CA HIS A 177 14.70 7.72 -5.68
C HIS A 177 15.79 6.74 -5.18
N ALA A 178 15.41 5.52 -4.81
CA ALA A 178 16.36 4.46 -4.53
C ALA A 178 17.09 4.03 -5.80
N ASN A 179 18.23 3.39 -5.61
CA ASN A 179 19.13 2.96 -6.69
C ASN A 179 18.64 1.69 -7.39
N CYS A 180 17.35 1.61 -7.70
CA CYS A 180 16.75 0.44 -8.30
C CYS A 180 17.04 0.39 -9.81
N LEU A 181 17.20 -0.81 -10.36
CA LEU A 181 17.43 -0.96 -11.81
C LEU A 181 16.20 -0.55 -12.62
N VAL A 182 15.02 -0.73 -12.04
CA VAL A 182 13.74 -0.36 -12.62
C VAL A 182 12.97 0.46 -11.60
N THR A 183 12.50 1.64 -12.01
CA THR A 183 11.62 2.49 -11.20
C THR A 183 10.33 2.77 -11.96
N THR A 184 9.21 2.43 -11.35
CA THR A 184 7.87 2.76 -11.82
C THR A 184 7.43 4.07 -11.18
N VAL A 185 7.11 5.07 -12.02
CA VAL A 185 6.51 6.32 -11.55
C VAL A 185 4.99 6.16 -11.54
N VAL A 186 4.40 6.31 -10.37
CA VAL A 186 2.97 6.13 -10.13
C VAL A 186 2.40 7.45 -9.63
N ALA A 187 1.48 8.03 -10.40
CA ALA A 187 0.72 9.20 -9.96
C ALA A 187 -0.12 8.85 -8.72
N PRO A 188 -0.48 9.82 -7.87
CA PRO A 188 -1.35 9.56 -6.73
C PRO A 188 -2.64 8.82 -7.14
N VAL A 189 -3.00 7.78 -6.39
CA VAL A 189 -4.08 6.86 -6.76
C VAL A 189 -5.35 7.27 -6.03
N ASP A 190 -6.39 7.71 -6.74
CA ASP A 190 -7.69 8.04 -6.15
C ASP A 190 -8.37 6.78 -5.59
N VAL A 191 -8.70 6.83 -4.29
CA VAL A 191 -9.36 5.74 -3.56
C VAL A 191 -10.72 6.15 -3.00
N THR A 192 -11.20 7.34 -3.34
CA THR A 192 -12.41 7.92 -2.75
C THR A 192 -13.62 7.00 -2.83
N SER A 193 -13.81 6.31 -3.96
CA SER A 193 -14.95 5.41 -4.19
C SER A 193 -14.92 4.11 -3.37
N LEU A 194 -13.81 3.80 -2.73
CA LEU A 194 -13.61 2.59 -1.92
C LEU A 194 -13.78 2.87 -0.41
N LEU A 195 -13.91 4.15 -0.03
CA LEU A 195 -14.08 4.57 1.35
C LEU A 195 -15.51 4.38 1.83
N VAL A 196 -15.64 4.14 3.13
CA VAL A 196 -16.93 4.13 3.83
C VAL A 196 -16.87 5.09 5.02
N VAL A 197 -18.03 5.63 5.41
CA VAL A 197 -18.16 6.29 6.72
C VAL A 197 -18.01 5.23 7.81
N GLY A 198 -17.22 5.53 8.84
CA GLY A 198 -16.81 4.59 9.88
C GLY A 198 -15.40 4.06 9.65
N THR A 199 -15.16 2.82 10.09
CA THR A 199 -13.82 2.20 10.06
C THR A 199 -13.46 1.72 8.65
N ASN A 200 -12.30 2.13 8.19
CA ASN A 200 -11.67 1.68 6.96
C ASN A 200 -10.38 0.93 7.29
N THR A 201 -10.02 -0.04 6.45
CA THR A 201 -8.76 -0.80 6.55
C THR A 201 -7.98 -0.61 5.26
N ILE A 202 -6.79 -0.01 5.37
CA ILE A 202 -5.80 -0.02 4.29
C ILE A 202 -4.76 -1.08 4.59
N ALA A 203 -4.44 -1.89 3.59
CA ALA A 203 -3.46 -2.95 3.69
C ALA A 203 -2.49 -2.86 2.52
N ALA A 204 -1.24 -3.23 2.75
CA ALA A 204 -0.24 -3.31 1.71
C ALA A 204 0.67 -4.51 1.91
N ARG A 205 1.19 -5.04 0.81
CA ARG A 205 2.31 -5.98 0.80
C ARG A 205 3.45 -5.29 0.07
N VAL A 206 4.64 -5.32 0.67
CA VAL A 206 5.87 -4.92 -0.02
C VAL A 206 6.74 -6.15 -0.21
N SER A 207 7.14 -6.40 -1.46
CA SER A 207 8.20 -7.36 -1.74
C SER A 207 9.55 -6.67 -1.69
N ASN A 208 10.56 -7.30 -1.11
CA ASN A 208 11.95 -6.82 -1.16
C ASN A 208 12.82 -7.98 -1.65
N ALA A 209 13.28 -7.90 -2.89
CA ALA A 209 13.97 -8.95 -3.60
C ALA A 209 15.48 -8.95 -3.33
N VAL A 210 16.13 -7.78 -3.41
CA VAL A 210 17.60 -7.70 -3.57
C VAL A 210 18.33 -6.89 -2.51
N GLU A 211 18.08 -5.60 -2.42
CA GLU A 211 18.80 -4.68 -1.55
C GLU A 211 17.93 -3.49 -1.18
N ASN A 212 18.20 -2.91 -0.02
CA ASN A 212 17.38 -1.85 0.58
C ASN A 212 15.94 -2.30 0.79
N ASN A 213 15.10 -1.37 1.22
CA ASN A 213 13.68 -1.54 1.44
C ASN A 213 13.09 -0.16 1.69
N PHE A 214 11.87 0.00 1.24
CA PHE A 214 11.12 1.19 1.56
C PHE A 214 9.65 0.85 1.57
N PHE A 215 8.92 1.48 2.48
CA PHE A 215 7.48 1.44 2.49
C PHE A 215 6.95 2.74 3.06
N GLU A 216 6.19 3.45 2.24
CA GLU A 216 5.44 4.62 2.66
C GLU A 216 4.14 4.76 1.86
N ILE A 217 3.04 5.04 2.55
CA ILE A 217 1.78 5.44 1.93
C ILE A 217 1.36 6.75 2.59
N ILE A 218 1.23 7.80 1.79
CA ILE A 218 0.86 9.13 2.26
C ILE A 218 -0.52 9.49 1.66
N PRO A 219 -1.54 9.74 2.49
CA PRO A 219 -2.81 10.25 1.99
C PRO A 219 -2.65 11.69 1.49
N ARG A 220 -3.28 12.00 0.37
CA ARG A 220 -3.36 13.32 -0.23
C ARG A 220 -4.79 13.65 -0.59
N CYS A 221 -5.12 14.92 -0.57
CA CYS A 221 -6.27 15.44 -1.27
C CYS A 221 -5.77 16.13 -2.55
N ILE A 222 -6.44 15.89 -3.66
CA ILE A 222 -6.10 16.52 -4.95
C ILE A 222 -7.26 17.38 -5.42
N ASP A 223 -7.02 18.68 -5.56
CA ASP A 223 -7.94 19.62 -6.18
C ASP A 223 -8.04 19.33 -7.68
N ARG A 224 -9.17 18.80 -8.13
CA ARG A 224 -9.44 18.52 -9.56
C ARG A 224 -9.80 19.75 -10.39
N SER A 225 -9.62 20.95 -9.85
CA SER A 225 -10.16 22.20 -10.41
C SER A 225 -9.22 22.92 -11.39
N ARG A 226 -8.25 22.24 -12.00
CA ARG A 226 -7.37 22.83 -13.03
C ARG A 226 -7.27 21.98 -14.28
#